data_AF-A0AAI8VSE0-F1
#
_entry.id   AF-A0AAI8VSE0-F1
#
_cell.length_a   1.000
_cell.length_b   1.000
_cell.length_c   1.000
_cell.angle_alpha   90.00
_cell.angle_beta   90.00
_cell.angle_gamma   90.00
#
_symmetry.space_group_name_H-M   'P 1'
#
loop_
_entity.id
_entity.type
_entity.pdbx_description
1 polymer ?
#
loop_
_entity_poly.entity_id
_entity_poly.type
_entity_poly.pdbx_seq_one_letter_code
_entity_poly.pdbx_strand_id
1 'polypeptide(L)' 'MARKAIVFGMRVRYYNRSRLDPELEEECGAEYVSFDELLAQSDVLSLNLPLNARDVPLSNSAHPTPVL' A
#
# COMPACT_ATOMS: atom_id res chain seq x y z
N MET A 1 8.96 -2.95 -4.26
CA MET A 1 8.71 -2.02 -5.39
C MET A 1 9.83 -1.02 -5.59
N ALA A 2 10.37 -0.39 -4.54
CA ALA A 2 11.43 0.61 -4.62
C ALA A 2 12.60 0.25 -5.57
N ARG A 3 13.25 -0.91 -5.39
CA ARG A 3 14.35 -1.37 -6.25
C ARG A 3 14.02 -1.40 -7.75
N LYS A 4 12.77 -1.69 -8.12
CA LYS A 4 12.34 -1.68 -9.54
C LYS A 4 12.17 -0.25 -10.03
N ALA A 5 11.53 0.62 -9.26
CA ALA A 5 11.26 2.01 -9.61
C ALA A 5 12.56 2.82 -9.83
N ILE A 6 13.60 2.56 -9.05
CA ILE A 6 14.93 3.19 -9.21
C ILE A 6 15.52 2.91 -10.60
N VAL A 7 15.42 1.66 -11.09
CA VAL A 7 15.96 1.27 -12.41
C VAL A 7 15.24 2.01 -13.54
N PHE A 8 13.98 2.41 -13.32
CA PHE A 8 13.22 3.23 -14.26
C PHE A 8 13.44 4.74 -14.10
N GLY A 9 14.39 5.17 -13.26
CA GLY A 9 14.69 6.58 -13.02
C GLY A 9 13.59 7.33 -12.26
N MET A 10 12.69 6.61 -11.58
CA MET A 10 11.59 7.23 -10.83
C MET A 10 12.07 7.70 -9.46
N ARG A 11 11.50 8.79 -8.97
CA ARG A 11 11.64 9.19 -7.56
C ARG A 11 10.78 8.30 -6.68
N VAL A 12 11.41 7.66 -5.68
CA VAL A 12 10.71 6.74 -4.78
C VAL A 12 10.33 7.48 -3.50
N ARG A 13 9.03 7.69 -3.32
CA ARG A 13 8.46 8.17 -2.04
C ARG A 13 7.67 7.07 -1.40
N TYR A 14 7.67 7.01 -0.08
CA TYR A 14 6.93 5.99 0.65
C TYR A 14 6.38 6.51 1.97
N TYR A 15 5.30 5.85 2.40
CA TYR A 15 4.72 6.00 3.72
C TYR A 15 4.50 4.60 4.30
N ASN A 16 4.80 4.44 5.59
CA ASN A 16 4.45 3.26 6.36
C ASN A 16 4.18 3.67 7.81
N ARG A 17 3.39 2.87 8.53
CA ARG A 17 3.08 3.17 9.96
C ARG A 17 4.32 3.18 10.83
N SER A 18 5.30 2.34 10.48
CA SER A 18 6.64 2.34 11.07
C SER A 18 7.63 2.67 9.98
N ARG A 19 8.49 3.66 10.23
CA ARG A 19 9.55 4.06 9.30
C ARG A 19 10.53 2.90 9.10
N LEU A 20 11.07 2.78 7.88
CA LEU A 20 12.11 1.79 7.58
C LEU A 20 13.42 2.18 8.26
N ASP A 21 14.33 1.21 8.30
CA ASP A 21 15.70 1.46 8.71
C ASP A 21 16.34 2.52 7.78
N PRO A 22 17.01 3.55 8.33
CA PRO A 22 17.68 4.58 7.52
C PRO A 22 18.66 4.03 6.48
N GLU A 23 19.39 2.94 6.77
CA GLU A 23 20.29 2.32 5.78
C GLU A 23 19.51 1.80 4.57
N LEU A 24 18.32 1.24 4.81
CA LEU A 24 17.45 0.72 3.76
C LEU A 24 16.83 1.84 2.92
N GLU A 25 16.53 2.98 3.56
CA GLU A 25 16.07 4.19 2.87
C GLU A 25 17.14 4.71 1.90
N GLU A 26 18.39 4.82 2.37
CA GLU A 26 19.53 5.27 1.56
C GLU A 26 19.85 4.31 0.42
N GLU A 27 19.91 2.99 0.69
CA GLU A 27 20.14 1.96 -0.33
C GLU A 27 19.11 2.02 -1.47
N CYS A 28 17.86 2.36 -1.14
CA CYS A 28 16.76 2.40 -2.08
C CYS A 28 16.47 3.80 -2.62
N GLY A 29 17.21 4.84 -2.19
CA GLY A 29 16.90 6.23 -2.50
C GLY A 29 15.45 6.61 -2.20
N ALA A 30 14.88 6.03 -1.13
CA ALA A 30 13.48 6.17 -0.78
C ALA A 30 13.27 7.31 0.21
N GLU A 31 12.39 8.25 -0.13
CA GLU A 31 12.04 9.39 0.71
C GLU A 31 10.81 9.06 1.56
N TYR A 32 10.95 9.11 2.89
CA TYR A 32 9.81 8.99 3.80
C TYR A 32 9.02 10.30 3.86
N VAL A 33 7.72 10.22 3.56
CA VAL A 33 6.80 11.37 3.57
C VAL A 33 5.53 11.03 4.35
N SER A 34 4.71 12.02 4.68
CA SER A 34 3.38 11.76 5.25
C SER A 34 2.45 11.10 4.23
N PHE A 35 1.38 10.47 4.71
CA PHE A 35 0.39 9.82 3.84
C PHE A 35 -0.29 10.82 2.89
N ASP A 36 -0.64 12.00 3.40
CA ASP A 36 -1.30 13.04 2.61
C ASP A 36 -0.35 13.60 1.53
N GLU A 37 0.92 13.83 1.86
CA GLU A 37 1.94 14.23 0.88
C GLU A 37 2.17 13.15 -0.18
N LEU A 38 2.18 11.88 0.22
CA LEU A 38 2.31 10.77 -0.73
C LEU A 38 1.16 10.77 -1.72
N LEU A 39 -0.08 10.93 -1.26
CA LEU A 39 -1.26 10.98 -2.13
C LEU A 39 -1.24 12.20 -3.05
N ALA A 40 -0.85 13.37 -2.54
CA ALA A 40 -0.86 14.61 -3.30
C ALA A 40 0.23 14.67 -4.40
N GLN A 41 1.37 14.00 -4.18
CA GLN A 41 2.55 14.15 -5.05
C GLN A 41 2.87 12.90 -5.89
N SER A 42 2.13 11.80 -5.76
CA SER A 42 2.40 10.55 -6.50
C SER A 42 1.65 10.51 -7.82
N ASP A 43 2.38 10.41 -8.94
CA ASP A 43 1.79 10.10 -10.25
C ASP A 43 1.33 8.63 -10.33
N VAL A 44 2.06 7.74 -9.64
CA VAL A 44 1.77 6.30 -9.58
C VAL A 44 1.87 5.85 -8.14
N LEU A 45 0.75 5.36 -7.59
CA LEU A 45 0.68 4.85 -6.22
C LEU A 45 0.57 3.32 -6.22
N SER A 46 1.54 2.65 -5.61
CA SER A 46 1.52 1.20 -5.39
C SER A 46 1.15 0.89 -3.94
N LEU A 47 -0.08 0.42 -3.72
CA LEU A 47 -0.54 0.01 -2.38
C LEU A 47 -0.17 -1.46 -2.11
N ASN A 48 0.63 -1.69 -1.07
CA ASN A 48 1.03 -3.03 -0.66
C ASN A 48 0.57 -3.27 0.78
N LEU A 49 -0.72 -3.57 0.94
CA LEU A 49 -1.35 -3.80 2.23
C LEU A 49 -1.50 -5.31 2.46
N PRO A 50 -1.09 -5.85 3.63
CA PRO A 50 -1.48 -7.20 3.99
C PRO A 50 -3.00 -7.26 4.10
N LEU A 51 -3.61 -8.31 3.53
CA LEU A 51 -5.02 -8.61 3.71
C LEU A 51 -5.24 -9.05 5.16
N ASN A 52 -5.41 -8.07 6.05
CA ASN A 52 -5.89 -8.34 7.38
C ASN A 52 -7.40 -8.45 7.28
N ALA A 53 -7.91 -9.68 7.22
CA ALA A 53 -9.28 -9.98 7.60
C ALA A 53 -9.44 -9.61 9.07
N ARG A 54 -9.71 -8.34 9.36
CA ARG A 54 -10.38 -7.99 10.60
C ARG A 54 -11.83 -8.40 10.38
N ASP A 55 -12.22 -9.46 11.08
CA ASP A 55 -13.51 -10.13 10.97
C ASP A 55 -14.66 -9.12 10.96
N VAL A 56 -15.16 -8.82 9.77
CA VAL A 56 -16.54 -8.41 9.61
C VAL A 56 -17.31 -9.73 9.59
N PRO A 57 -18.15 -10.04 10.58
CA PRO A 57 -19.08 -11.15 10.44
C PRO A 57 -19.96 -10.79 9.26
N LEU A 58 -19.74 -11.43 8.12
CA LEU A 58 -20.65 -11.38 7.00
C LEU A 58 -21.91 -12.12 7.46
N SER A 59 -22.85 -11.40 8.08
CA SER A 59 -24.23 -11.85 8.16
C SER A 59 -24.78 -11.82 6.75
N ASN A 60 -24.57 -12.90 6.02
CA ASN A 60 -25.18 -13.09 4.71
C ASN A 60 -26.62 -13.56 4.97
N SER A 61 -27.57 -12.63 4.99
CA SER A 61 -28.99 -12.94 5.02
C SER A 61 -29.34 -13.78 3.79
N ALA A 62 -29.64 -15.05 4.02
CA ALA A 62 -29.97 -16.01 2.98
C ALA A 62 -31.18 -15.52 2.16
N HIS A 63 -30.98 -15.27 0.86
CA HIS A 63 -32.10 -15.22 -0.07
C HIS A 63 -32.59 -16.66 -0.30
N PRO A 64 -33.88 -16.97 -0.09
CA PRO A 64 -34.40 -18.30 -0.40
C PRO A 64 -34.49 -18.46 -1.92
N THR A 65 -33.75 -19.43 -2.45
CA THR A 65 -33.85 -19.87 -3.85
C THR A 65 -35.22 -20.50 -4.08
N PRO A 66 -36.03 -20.05 -5.06
CA PRO A 66 -37.22 -20.79 -5.45
C PRO A 66 -36.81 -21.96 -6.34
N VAL A 67 -37.10 -23.18 -5.88
CA VAL A 67 -37.08 -24.39 -6.71
C VAL A 67 -38.30 -24.35 -7.64
N LEU A 68 -38.04 -24.40 -8.95
CA LEU A 68 -39.04 -24.71 -9.99
C LEU A 68 -39.29 -26.22 -10.04
#